data_AF-A0A2N8C160-F1
#
_entry.id   AF-A0A2N8C160-F1
#
_cell.length_a   1.000
_cell.length_b   1.000
_cell.length_c   1.000
_cell.angle_alpha   90.00
_cell.angle_beta   90.00
_cell.angle_gamma   90.00
#
_symmetry.space_group_name_H-M   'P 1'
#
loop_
_entity.id
_entity.type
_entity.pdbx_description
1 polymer ?
#
loop_
_entity_poly.entity_id
_entity_poly.type
_entity_poly.pdbx_seq_one_letter_code
_entity_poly.pdbx_strand_id
1 'polypeptide(L)'
;MLSFTILNVELPLNFMIRREDELNDREKSSLEKIWSLIKDMVEGKSPLDFLTVNFCADVKEHAEVMGVDRKQIYRLLFRYWSMGQIKNAFLWNTSRCGGRGKPKSRESGINPGRRPTYHSVSQ
;
A
#
# COMPACT_ATOMS: atom_id res chain seq x y z
N MET A 1 -0.56 2.93 -44.78
CA MET A 1 -0.79 1.83 -43.81
C MET A 1 0.06 2.15 -42.59
N LEU A 2 -0.51 2.85 -41.60
CA LEU A 2 0.23 3.22 -40.38
C LEU A 2 0.34 1.99 -39.49
N SER A 3 1.56 1.51 -39.31
CA SER A 3 1.87 0.42 -38.39
C SER A 3 1.61 0.92 -36.97
N PHE A 4 0.53 0.44 -36.34
CA PHE A 4 0.32 0.61 -34.91
C PHE A 4 1.38 -0.24 -34.21
N THR A 5 2.45 0.40 -33.79
CA THR A 5 3.38 -0.18 -32.82
C THR A 5 2.58 -0.49 -31.57
N ILE A 6 2.31 -1.77 -31.32
CA ILE A 6 1.78 -2.21 -30.03
C ILE A 6 2.89 -1.94 -29.02
N LEU A 7 2.82 -0.79 -28.36
CA LEU A 7 3.54 -0.58 -27.12
C LEU A 7 2.99 -1.64 -26.15
N ASN A 8 3.80 -2.64 -25.83
CA ASN A 8 3.59 -3.47 -24.64
C ASN A 8 3.76 -2.55 -23.42
N VAL A 9 2.75 -1.71 -23.18
CA VAL A 9 2.58 -1.03 -21.90
C VAL A 9 2.08 -2.12 -20.98
N GLU A 10 2.97 -2.63 -20.12
CA GLU A 10 2.50 -3.40 -18.96
C GLU A 10 1.50 -2.52 -18.22
N LEU A 11 0.21 -2.86 -18.35
CA LEU A 11 -0.86 -2.08 -17.75
C LEU A 11 -0.62 -2.02 -16.24
N PRO A 12 -0.74 -0.83 -15.61
CA PRO A 12 -0.62 -0.72 -14.17
C PRO A 12 -1.63 -1.67 -13.51
N LEU A 13 -1.29 -2.21 -12.34
CA LEU A 13 -2.21 -3.07 -11.62
C LEU A 13 -3.53 -2.32 -11.38
N ASN A 14 -4.66 -2.85 -11.88
CA ASN A 14 -5.95 -2.15 -11.94
C ASN A 14 -6.37 -1.44 -10.63
N PHE A 15 -5.99 -1.99 -9.47
CA PHE A 15 -6.35 -1.40 -8.19
C PHE A 15 -5.70 -0.02 -7.94
N MET A 16 -4.61 0.30 -8.63
CA MET A 16 -3.86 1.55 -8.49
C MET A 16 -4.47 2.71 -9.29
N ILE A 17 -5.27 2.42 -10.32
CA ILE A 17 -5.85 3.42 -11.24
C ILE A 17 -7.24 3.89 -10.76
N ARG A 18 -7.63 3.53 -9.53
CA ARG A 18 -8.92 3.94 -8.97
C ARG A 18 -8.92 5.42 -8.62
N ARG A 19 -10.03 6.10 -8.91
CA ARG A 19 -10.25 7.50 -8.56
C ARG A 19 -10.68 7.63 -7.10
N GLU A 20 -10.47 8.81 -6.51
CA GLU A 20 -10.79 9.07 -5.11
C GLU A 20 -12.30 8.95 -4.79
N ASP A 21 -13.17 9.26 -5.76
CA ASP A 21 -14.63 9.11 -5.65
C ASP A 21 -15.08 7.64 -5.63
N GLU A 22 -14.23 6.72 -6.10
CA GLU A 22 -14.49 5.29 -6.09
C GLU A 22 -14.07 4.63 -4.76
N LEU A 23 -13.30 5.32 -3.91
CA LEU A 23 -12.81 4.80 -2.64
C LEU A 23 -13.84 5.01 -1.53
N ASN A 24 -14.01 4.00 -0.68
CA ASN A 24 -14.81 4.18 0.54
C ASN A 24 -14.00 4.86 1.65
N ASP A 25 -14.68 5.39 2.68
CA ASP A 25 -14.03 6.15 3.76
C ASP A 25 -12.98 5.35 4.52
N ARG A 26 -13.16 4.03 4.61
CA ARG A 26 -12.19 3.13 5.24
C ARG A 26 -10.91 3.03 4.41
N GLU A 27 -11.03 2.92 3.09
CA GLU A 27 -9.89 2.92 2.16
C GLU A 27 -9.14 4.25 2.27
N LYS A 28 -9.85 5.39 2.25
CA LYS A 28 -9.25 6.73 2.38
C LYS A 28 -8.52 6.91 3.71
N SER A 29 -9.17 6.57 4.82
CA SER A 29 -8.57 6.64 6.15
C SER A 29 -7.34 5.73 6.26
N SER A 30 -7.38 4.54 5.68
CA SER A 30 -6.22 3.64 5.64
C SER A 30 -5.08 4.19 4.81
N LEU A 31 -5.37 4.82 3.67
CA LEU A 31 -4.37 5.44 2.81
C LEU A 31 -3.66 6.59 3.54
N GLU A 32 -4.41 7.50 4.15
CA GLU A 32 -3.82 8.63 4.87
C GLU A 32 -2.98 8.18 6.06
N LYS A 33 -3.43 7.16 6.82
CA LYS A 33 -2.63 6.55 7.89
C LYS A 33 -1.33 5.92 7.39
N ILE A 34 -1.37 5.25 6.24
CA ILE A 34 -0.15 4.63 5.67
C ILE A 34 0.76 5.71 5.10
N TRP A 35 0.18 6.70 4.42
CA TRP A 35 0.91 7.82 3.83
C TRP A 35 1.66 8.61 4.90
N SER A 36 1.03 8.92 6.03
CA SER A 36 1.66 9.63 7.13
C SER A 36 2.89 8.91 7.71
N LEU A 37 3.01 7.59 7.52
CA LEU A 37 4.18 6.83 8.01
C LEU A 37 5.44 7.03 7.17
N ILE A 38 5.31 7.38 5.89
CA ILE A 38 6.47 7.44 4.98
C ILE A 38 6.60 8.77 4.24
N LYS A 39 5.60 9.64 4.30
CA LYS A 39 5.53 10.91 3.56
C LYS A 39 6.83 11.72 3.71
N ASP A 40 7.29 11.92 4.94
CA ASP A 40 8.48 12.75 5.23
C ASP A 40 9.78 12.16 4.65
N MET A 41 9.80 10.86 4.37
CA MET A 41 10.93 10.16 3.76
C MET A 41 10.94 10.26 2.24
N VAL A 42 9.78 10.39 1.59
CA VAL A 42 9.64 10.25 0.12
C VAL A 42 9.16 11.51 -0.59
N GLU A 43 8.46 12.41 0.10
CA GLU A 43 7.92 13.63 -0.52
C GLU A 43 9.05 14.60 -0.87
N GLY A 44 9.10 15.02 -2.14
CA GLY A 44 10.14 15.92 -2.64
C GLY A 44 11.54 15.30 -2.76
N LYS A 45 11.68 13.98 -2.59
CA LYS A 45 12.96 13.26 -2.64
C LYS A 45 12.95 12.20 -3.73
N SER A 46 14.03 12.11 -4.51
CA SER A 46 14.29 10.99 -5.40
C SER A 46 14.69 9.75 -4.59
N PRO A 47 14.40 8.52 -5.06
CA PRO A 47 14.96 7.31 -4.45
C PRO A 47 16.48 7.36 -4.30
N LEU A 48 17.19 8.01 -5.23
CA LEU A 48 18.65 8.16 -5.19
C LEU A 48 19.12 9.08 -4.07
N ASP A 49 18.32 10.07 -3.68
CA ASP A 49 18.64 10.97 -2.56
C ASP A 49 18.56 10.25 -1.22
N PHE A 50 17.78 9.17 -1.17
CA PHE A 50 17.48 8.43 0.05
C PHE A 50 18.26 7.11 0.18
N LEU A 51 18.53 6.41 -0.92
CA LEU A 51 19.26 5.13 -0.96
C LEU A 51 20.78 5.32 -0.82
N THR A 52 21.19 6.02 0.23
CA THR A 52 22.59 6.27 0.58
C THR A 52 23.14 5.19 1.52
N VAL A 53 24.42 5.28 1.88
CA VAL A 53 25.06 4.40 2.88
C VAL A 53 24.33 4.45 4.24
N ASN A 54 23.67 5.55 4.56
CA ASN A 54 22.97 5.77 5.82
C ASN A 54 21.50 5.32 5.81
N PHE A 55 20.97 4.86 4.67
CA PHE A 55 19.57 4.45 4.50
C PHE A 55 19.04 3.57 5.65
N CYS A 56 19.85 2.59 6.08
CA CYS A 56 19.45 1.68 7.16
C CYS A 56 19.30 2.37 8.52
N ALA A 57 20.12 3.39 8.79
CA ALA A 57 20.07 4.20 10.00
C ALA A 57 18.89 5.19 9.92
N ASP A 58 18.71 5.87 8.79
CA ASP A 58 17.63 6.81 8.56
C ASP A 58 16.24 6.14 8.71
N VAL A 59 16.08 4.94 8.15
CA VAL A 59 14.84 4.15 8.30
C VAL A 59 14.62 3.72 9.75
N LYS A 60 15.70 3.44 10.50
CA LYS A 60 15.59 3.09 11.92
C LYS A 60 15.13 4.29 12.75
N GLU A 61 15.79 5.42 12.61
CA GLU A 61 15.45 6.66 13.32
C GLU A 61 14.02 7.11 12.99
N HIS A 62 13.64 7.08 11.71
CA HIS A 62 12.27 7.42 11.30
C HIS A 62 11.24 6.47 11.90
N ALA A 63 11.51 5.17 11.96
CA ALA A 63 10.61 4.20 12.58
C ALA A 63 10.45 4.45 14.09
N GLU A 64 11.51 4.87 14.78
CA GLU A 64 11.47 5.25 16.20
C GLU A 64 10.61 6.50 16.41
N VAL A 65 10.77 7.54 15.58
CA VAL A 65 9.95 8.77 15.61
C VAL A 65 8.47 8.45 15.38
N MET A 66 8.17 7.57 14.42
CA MET A 66 6.79 7.17 14.10
C MET A 66 6.21 6.13 15.07
N GLY A 67 7.01 5.57 15.99
CA GLY A 67 6.58 4.55 16.95
C GLY A 67 6.15 3.23 16.31
N VAL A 68 6.77 2.83 15.19
CA VAL A 68 6.45 1.59 14.46
C VAL A 68 7.66 0.69 14.27
N ASP A 69 7.42 -0.59 13.96
CA ASP A 69 8.51 -1.51 13.64
C ASP A 69 9.21 -1.11 12.34
N ARG A 70 10.54 -1.12 12.33
CA ARG A 70 11.37 -0.75 11.17
C ARG A 70 11.01 -1.54 9.90
N LYS A 71 10.63 -2.83 10.03
CA LYS A 71 10.21 -3.65 8.88
C LYS A 71 8.93 -3.13 8.24
N GLN A 72 8.06 -2.45 9.00
CA GLN A 72 6.87 -1.80 8.45
C GLN A 72 7.26 -0.69 7.47
N ILE A 73 8.17 0.20 7.87
CA ILE A 73 8.67 1.28 7.01
C ILE A 73 9.31 0.69 5.75
N TYR A 74 10.21 -0.30 5.86
CA TYR A 74 10.81 -0.96 4.69
C TYR A 74 9.77 -1.52 3.71
N ARG A 75 8.73 -2.21 4.21
CA ARG A 75 7.67 -2.77 3.36
C ARG A 75 6.91 -1.68 2.62
N LEU A 76 6.64 -0.55 3.27
CA LEU A 76 5.93 0.57 2.67
C LEU A 76 6.78 1.29 1.62
N LEU A 77 8.04 1.58 1.92
CA LEU A 77 8.99 2.20 0.99
C LEU A 77 9.20 1.34 -0.25
N PHE A 78 9.47 0.04 -0.07
CA PHE A 78 9.61 -0.89 -1.18
C PHE A 78 8.36 -0.91 -2.07
N ARG A 79 7.18 -0.99 -1.45
CA ARG A 79 5.91 -1.00 -2.17
C ARG A 79 5.66 0.31 -2.92
N TYR A 80 5.99 1.45 -2.33
CA TYR A 80 5.87 2.75 -2.97
C TYR A 80 6.75 2.85 -4.22
N TRP A 81 8.05 2.56 -4.11
CA TRP A 81 8.97 2.68 -5.23
C TRP A 81 8.73 1.63 -6.33
N SER A 82 8.46 0.37 -5.96
CA SER A 82 8.20 -0.69 -6.94
C SER A 82 6.87 -0.53 -7.69
N MET A 83 5.91 0.20 -7.11
CA MET A 83 4.58 0.42 -7.71
C MET A 83 4.40 1.87 -8.18
N GLY A 84 5.46 2.50 -8.68
CA GLY A 84 5.34 3.76 -9.43
C GLY A 84 5.11 5.01 -8.58
N GLN A 85 5.41 4.97 -7.28
CA GLN A 85 5.53 6.16 -6.41
C GLN A 85 4.22 6.96 -6.27
N ILE A 86 3.09 6.26 -6.14
CA ILE A 86 1.78 6.88 -5.93
C ILE A 86 1.12 6.36 -4.65
N LYS A 87 0.33 7.21 -3.97
CA LYS A 87 -0.42 6.81 -2.75
C LYS A 87 -1.27 5.56 -2.97
N ASN A 88 -1.88 5.44 -4.15
CA ASN A 88 -2.71 4.29 -4.52
C ASN A 88 -1.96 2.95 -4.53
N ALA A 89 -0.62 2.95 -4.49
CA ALA A 89 0.16 1.73 -4.30
C ALA A 89 -0.23 0.98 -3.00
N PHE A 90 -0.70 1.69 -1.98
CA PHE A 90 -1.11 1.12 -0.69
C PHE A 90 -2.54 0.57 -0.67
N LEU A 91 -3.33 0.79 -1.72
CA LEU A 91 -4.64 0.18 -1.87
C LEU A 91 -4.51 -1.35 -1.89
N TRP A 92 -5.52 -2.04 -1.36
CA TRP A 92 -5.44 -3.50 -1.26
C TRP A 92 -5.66 -4.17 -2.63
N ASN A 93 -4.65 -4.89 -3.13
CA ASN A 93 -4.72 -5.75 -4.31
C ASN A 93 -5.42 -7.10 -4.04
N THR A 94 -6.70 -7.11 -3.63
CA THR A 94 -7.42 -8.34 -3.27
C THR A 94 -8.34 -8.78 -4.37
N SER A 95 -8.46 -8.04 -5.47
CA SER A 95 -9.41 -8.35 -6.55
C SER A 95 -9.28 -9.82 -7.01
N ARG A 96 -8.07 -10.39 -6.97
CA ARG A 96 -7.77 -11.79 -7.31
C ARG A 96 -7.75 -12.79 -6.14
N CYS A 97 -7.86 -12.36 -4.89
CA CYS A 97 -7.82 -13.25 -3.71
C CYS A 97 -9.21 -13.80 -3.34
N GLY A 98 -9.32 -14.97 -2.69
CA GLY A 98 -10.59 -15.53 -2.22
C GLY A 98 -11.19 -16.62 -3.12
N GLY A 99 -12.35 -17.16 -2.73
CA GLY A 99 -13.00 -18.25 -3.46
C GLY A 99 -13.56 -17.82 -4.82
N ARG A 100 -13.28 -18.60 -5.87
CA ARG A 100 -13.82 -18.37 -7.22
C ARG A 100 -15.35 -18.25 -7.19
N GLY A 101 -15.89 -17.20 -7.82
CA GLY A 101 -17.33 -16.98 -7.94
C GLY A 101 -18.03 -16.40 -6.71
N LYS A 102 -17.32 -16.14 -5.60
CA LYS A 102 -17.92 -15.48 -4.43
C LYS A 102 -17.78 -13.96 -4.52
N PRO A 103 -18.88 -13.19 -4.47
CA PRO A 103 -18.79 -11.73 -4.39
C PRO A 103 -18.08 -11.33 -3.11
N LYS A 104 -17.29 -10.26 -3.18
CA LYS A 104 -16.64 -9.67 -1.99
C LYS A 104 -17.52 -8.54 -1.50
N SER A 105 -18.23 -8.77 -0.39
CA SER A 105 -18.75 -7.63 0.37
C SER A 105 -17.59 -7.04 1.18
N ARG A 106 -17.37 -5.74 1.00
CA ARG A 106 -16.48 -4.91 1.84
C ARG A 106 -17.31 -3.92 2.66
N GLU A 107 -18.58 -4.22 2.89
CA GLU A 107 -19.44 -3.43 3.75
C GLU A 107 -18.79 -3.27 5.13
N SER A 108 -19.00 -2.10 5.71
CA SER A 108 -18.50 -1.73 7.04
C SER A 108 -18.86 -2.80 8.07
N GLY A 109 -17.84 -3.38 8.71
CA GLY A 109 -17.99 -4.37 9.79
C GLY A 109 -17.59 -5.80 9.41
N ILE A 110 -17.50 -6.13 8.11
CA ILE A 110 -17.06 -7.47 7.67
C ILE A 110 -15.55 -7.45 7.45
N ASN A 111 -14.79 -8.15 8.31
CA ASN A 111 -13.36 -8.36 8.09
C ASN A 111 -13.13 -9.65 7.27
N PRO A 112 -12.70 -9.55 5.99
CA PRO A 112 -12.41 -10.72 5.18
C PRO A 112 -11.14 -11.41 5.70
N GLY A 113 -11.30 -12.57 6.35
CA GLY A 113 -10.19 -13.35 6.89
C GLY A 113 -10.65 -14.55 7.70
N ARG A 114 -9.70 -15.37 8.16
CA ARG A 114 -9.98 -16.44 9.13
C ARG A 114 -10.49 -15.81 10.41
N ARG A 115 -11.64 -16.28 10.93
CA ARG A 115 -12.12 -15.86 12.25
C ARG A 115 -11.02 -16.18 13.28
N PRO A 116 -10.68 -15.25 14.19
CA PRO A 116 -9.74 -15.53 15.26
C PRO A 116 -10.18 -16.76 16.06
N THR A 117 -9.30 -17.72 16.28
CA THR A 117 -9.62 -18.94 17.05
C THR A 117 -9.45 -18.77 18.56
N TYR A 118 -8.87 -17.66 19.02
CA TYR A 118 -8.53 -17.42 20.43
C TYR A 118 -9.08 -16.08 20.92
N HIS A 119 -10.40 -15.89 20.91
CA HIS A 119 -11.06 -14.75 21.57
C HIS A 119 -11.98 -15.22 22.71
N SER A 120 -11.48 -16.17 23.50
CA SER A 120 -12.16 -16.63 24.71
C SER A 120 -11.15 -16.78 25.84
N VAL A 121 -10.49 -15.69 26.26
CA VAL A 121 -9.98 -15.51 27.64
C VAL A 121 -9.90 -14.00 27.97
N SER A 122 -10.75 -13.56 28.91
CA SER A 122 -10.74 -12.32 29.76
C SER A 122 -10.74 -10.95 29.05
N GLN A 123 -11.62 -9.98 29.35
CA GLN A 123 -12.25 -9.55 30.62
C GLN A 123 -13.77 -9.36 30.51
#